data_AF-A0A3E1DDD5-F1
#
_entry.id   AF-A0A3E1DDD5-F1
#
_cell.length_a   1.000
_cell.length_b   1.000
_cell.length_c   1.000
_cell.angle_alpha   90.00
_cell.angle_beta   90.00
_cell.angle_gamma   90.00
#
_symmetry.space_group_name_H-M   'P 1'
#
loop_
_entity.id
_entity.type
_entity.pdbx_description
1 polymer ?
#
loop_
_entity_poly.entity_id
_entity_poly.type
_entity_poly.pdbx_seq_one_letter_code
_entity_poly.pdbx_strand_id
1 'polypeptide(L)' 'MRHWTPEERARQSMQIRKWRPWELATGPRTTEGKAHSSQNAFIHGAYSQEGKDETRRVTNLIRECKALLFGYGR' A
#
# COMPACT_ATOMS: atom_id res chain seq x y z
N MET A 1 -12.00 11.15 -14.60
CA MET A 1 -10.88 11.42 -13.66
C MET A 1 -10.21 12.73 -14.07
N ARG A 2 -9.77 13.57 -13.13
CA ARG A 2 -9.07 14.81 -13.48
C ARG A 2 -7.65 14.49 -13.96
N HIS A 3 -7.30 14.98 -15.16
CA HIS A 3 -5.93 14.91 -15.67
C HIS A 3 -5.20 16.20 -15.27
N TRP A 4 -4.14 16.08 -14.48
CA TRP A 4 -3.34 17.22 -14.01
C TRP A 4 -2.20 17.50 -14.98
N THR A 5 -2.09 18.72 -15.48
CA THR A 5 -0.88 19.14 -16.20
C THR A 5 0.31 19.29 -15.23
N PRO A 6 1.56 19.27 -15.72
CA PRO A 6 2.74 19.55 -14.90
C PRO A 6 2.66 20.91 -14.17
N GLU A 7 2.16 21.94 -14.83
CA GLU A 7 2.04 23.30 -14.31
C GLU A 7 1.01 23.37 -13.18
N GLU A 8 -0.13 22.69 -13.35
CA GLU A 8 -1.13 22.59 -12.29
C GLU A 8 -0.59 21.84 -11.06
N ARG A 9 0.17 20.76 -11.25
CA ARG A 9 0.83 20.05 -10.14
C ARG A 9 1.82 20.94 -9.42
N ALA A 10 2.61 21.73 -10.15
CA ALA A 10 3.55 22.67 -9.57
C ALA A 10 2.83 23.76 -8.75
N ARG A 11 1.77 24.34 -9.30
CA ARG A 11 0.93 25.33 -8.60
C ARG A 11 0.34 24.76 -7.31
N GLN A 12 -0.22 23.55 -7.36
CA GLN A 12 -0.76 22.88 -6.17
C GLN A 12 0.32 22.58 -5.14
N SER A 13 1.52 22.17 -5.59
CA SER A 13 2.67 21.93 -4.73
C SER A 13 3.11 23.20 -3.98
N MET A 14 3.12 24.35 -4.66
CA MET A 14 3.38 25.65 -4.02
C MET A 14 2.32 26.02 -2.98
N GLN A 15 1.03 25.78 -3.27
CA GLN A 15 -0.05 26.03 -2.32
C GLN A 15 0.03 25.14 -1.08
N ILE A 16 0.29 23.84 -1.25
CA ILE A 16 0.48 22.89 -0.15
C ILE A 16 1.67 23.32 0.73
N ARG A 17 2.77 23.78 0.11
CA ARG A 17 3.92 24.34 0.84
C ARG A 17 3.59 25.61 1.62
N LYS A 18 2.71 26.46 1.11
CA LYS A 18 2.24 27.66 1.82
C LYS A 18 1.36 27.29 3.02
N TRP A 19 0.43 26.35 2.83
CA TRP A 19 -0.53 25.94 3.86
C TRP A 19 0.09 25.05 4.94
N ARG A 20 1.14 24.30 4.62
CA ARG A 20 1.87 23.39 5.53
C ARG A 20 0.93 22.53 6.39
N PRO A 21 -0.05 21.82 5.78
CA PRO A 21 -1.07 21.11 6.53
C PRO A 21 -0.50 20.05 7.51
N TRP A 22 0.71 19.56 7.26
CA TRP A 22 1.41 18.64 8.16
C TRP A 22 1.74 19.26 9.53
N GLU A 23 1.81 20.58 9.67
CA GLU A 23 2.03 21.24 10.97
C GLU A 23 0.83 21.06 11.91
N LEU A 24 -0.37 20.93 11.35
CA LEU A 24 -1.61 20.65 12.09
C LEU A 24 -1.87 19.15 12.28
N ALA A 25 -0.98 18.28 11.81
CA ALA A 25 -1.17 16.85 11.94
C ALA A 25 -1.18 16.44 13.43
N THR A 26 -2.22 15.71 13.83
CA THR A 26 -2.43 15.18 15.18
C THR A 26 -1.99 13.73 15.33
N GLY A 27 -1.23 13.22 14.37
CA GLY A 27 -0.70 11.85 14.38
C GLY A 27 0.24 11.57 15.55
N PRO A 28 0.64 10.29 15.74
CA PRO A 28 1.46 9.87 16.87
C PRO A 28 2.85 10.53 16.85
N ARG A 29 3.20 11.21 17.94
CA ARG A 29 4.50 11.89 18.12
C ARG A 29 5.55 11.02 18.81
N THR A 30 5.13 10.01 19.57
CA THR A 30 6.00 9.11 20.32
C THR A 30 6.35 7.86 19.51
N THR A 31 7.48 7.20 19.84
CA THR A 31 7.88 5.92 19.24
C THR A 31 6.81 4.85 19.43
N GLU A 32 6.24 4.77 20.65
CA GLU A 32 5.15 3.85 20.98
C GLU A 32 3.90 4.12 20.12
N GLY A 33 3.46 5.38 20.03
CA GLY A 33 2.30 5.73 19.20
C GLY A 33 2.52 5.40 17.71
N LYS A 34 3.74 5.57 17.20
CA LYS A 34 4.09 5.18 15.83
C LYS A 34 4.05 3.66 15.66
N ALA A 35 4.53 2.91 16.65
CA ALA A 35 4.49 1.44 16.64
C ALA A 35 3.05 0.91 16.67
N HIS A 36 2.14 1.56 17.40
CA HIS A 36 0.71 1.24 17.34
C HIS A 36 0.11 1.58 15.99
N SER A 37 0.36 2.79 15.47
CA SER A 37 -0.19 3.21 14.18
C SER A 37 0.31 2.36 13.02
N SER A 38 1.51 1.77 13.09
CA SER A 38 2.00 0.86 12.04
C SER A 38 1.23 -0.45 12.00
N GLN A 39 0.59 -0.87 13.10
CA GLN A 39 -0.22 -2.10 13.12
C GLN A 39 -1.50 -1.99 12.30
N ASN A 40 -2.01 -0.76 12.06
CA ASN A 40 -3.22 -0.55 11.27
C ASN A 40 -3.10 -1.11 9.84
N ALA A 41 -1.88 -1.24 9.31
CA ALA A 41 -1.63 -1.85 8.01
C ALA A 41 -2.09 -3.33 7.93
N PHE A 42 -2.12 -4.05 9.06
CA PHE A 42 -2.50 -5.46 9.11
C PHE A 42 -4.00 -5.71 9.26
N ILE A 43 -4.81 -4.66 9.39
CA ILE A 43 -6.25 -4.79 9.59
C ILE A 43 -6.98 -4.96 8.25
N HIS A 44 -6.46 -4.35 7.17
CA HIS A 44 -7.16 -4.26 5.89
C HIS A 44 -6.24 -4.48 4.68
N GLY A 45 -6.86 -4.70 3.52
CA GLY A 45 -6.17 -4.84 2.24
C GLY A 45 -5.30 -6.09 2.15
N ALA A 46 -4.28 -6.06 1.30
CA ALA A 46 -3.43 -7.22 1.02
C ALA A 46 -2.58 -7.68 2.22
N TYR A 47 -2.41 -6.83 3.23
CA TYR A 47 -1.63 -7.15 4.43
C TYR A 47 -2.49 -7.70 5.58
N SER A 48 -3.82 -7.70 5.43
CA SER A 48 -4.69 -8.41 6.37
C SER A 48 -4.40 -9.90 6.35
N GLN A 49 -4.79 -10.59 7.41
CA GLN A 49 -4.64 -12.04 7.47
C GLN A 49 -5.37 -12.72 6.29
N GLU A 50 -6.61 -12.32 6.05
CA GLU A 50 -7.42 -12.78 4.90
C GLU A 50 -6.73 -12.50 3.56
N GLY A 51 -6.20 -11.29 3.36
CA GLY A 51 -5.50 -10.92 2.14
C GLY A 51 -4.23 -11.74 1.90
N LYS A 52 -3.50 -12.05 2.98
CA LYS A 52 -2.33 -12.95 2.92
C LYS A 52 -2.75 -14.38 2.61
N ASP A 53 -3.84 -14.87 3.19
CA ASP A 53 -4.34 -16.23 2.96
C ASP A 53 -4.79 -16.41 1.52
N GLU A 54 -5.53 -15.44 0.96
CA GLU A 54 -5.94 -15.48 -0.44
C GLU A 54 -4.74 -15.37 -1.37
N THR A 55 -3.76 -14.50 -1.06
CA THR A 55 -2.52 -14.40 -1.85
C THR A 55 -1.75 -15.72 -1.86
N ARG A 56 -1.66 -16.41 -0.72
CA ARG A 56 -1.03 -17.74 -0.62
C ARG A 56 -1.79 -18.77 -1.46
N ARG A 57 -3.12 -18.78 -1.36
CA ARG A 57 -3.99 -19.67 -2.14
C ARG A 57 -3.77 -19.49 -3.64
N VAL A 58 -3.81 -18.26 -4.12
CA VAL A 58 -3.59 -17.93 -5.54
C VAL A 58 -2.17 -18.31 -5.97
N THR A 59 -1.16 -18.02 -5.14
CA THR A 59 0.23 -18.38 -5.45
C THR A 59 0.41 -19.89 -5.58
N ASN A 60 -0.21 -20.67 -4.70
CA ASN A 60 -0.18 -22.14 -4.76
C ASN A 60 -0.90 -22.66 -6.01
N LEU A 61 -2.09 -22.14 -6.32
CA LEU A 61 -2.82 -22.48 -7.54
C LEU A 61 -1.97 -22.20 -8.80
N ILE A 62 -1.34 -21.03 -8.88
CA ILE A 62 -0.46 -20.69 -10.01
C ILE A 62 0.72 -21.67 -10.10
N ARG A 63 1.31 -22.05 -8.97
CA ARG A 63 2.41 -23.03 -8.94
C ARG A 63 1.95 -24.39 -9.47
N GLU A 64 0.77 -24.85 -9.05
CA GLU A 64 0.17 -26.10 -9.52
C GLU A 64 -0.14 -26.05 -11.02
N CYS A 65 -0.78 -24.97 -11.50
CA CYS A 65 -1.02 -24.78 -12.93
C CYS A 65 0.28 -24.78 -13.73
N LYS A 66 1.33 -24.11 -13.24
CA LYS A 66 2.65 -24.15 -13.90
C LYS A 66 3.25 -25.55 -13.91
N ALA A 67 3.14 -26.29 -12.81
CA ALA A 67 3.59 -27.66 -12.74
C ALA A 67 2.79 -28.60 -13.66
N LEU A 68 1.52 -28.30 -13.96
CA LEU A 68 0.75 -29.06 -14.95
C LEU A 68 1.12 -28.68 -16.39
N LEU A 69 1.27 -27.39 -16.67
CA LEU A 69 1.56 -26.89 -18.01
C LEU A 69 3.00 -27.16 -18.45
N PHE A 70 3.93 -27.11 -17.51
CA PHE A 70 5.37 -27.23 -17.75
C PHE A 70 5.97 -28.43 -17.02
N GLY A 71 5.14 -29.39 -16.61
CA GLY A 71 5.48 -30.47 -15.69
C GLY A 71 6.81 -31.14 -15.98
N TYR A 72 7.62 -31.18 -14.92
CA TYR A 72 8.82 -32.00 -14.69
C TYR A 72 9.30 -32.76 -15.93
N GLY A 73 10.11 -32.06 -16.72
CA GLY A 73 10.62 -32.54 -18.00
C GLY A 73 11.75 -31.68 -18.55
N ARG A 74 12.64 -31.22 -17.67
CA ARG A 74 14.11 -31.22 -17.84
C ARG A 74 14.78 -30.76 -16.56
#